data_AF-A3IYP1-F1
#
_entry.id   AF-A3IYP1-F1
#
_cell.length_a   1.000
_cell.length_b   1.000
_cell.length_c   1.000
_cell.angle_alpha   90.00
_cell.angle_beta   90.00
_cell.angle_gamma   90.00
#
_symmetry.space_group_name_H-M   'P 1'
#
loop_
_entity.id
_entity.type
_entity.pdbx_description
1 polymer ?
#
loop_
_entity_poly.entity_id
_entity_poly.type
_entity_poly.pdbx_seq_one_letter_code
_entity_poly.pdbx_strand_id
1 'polypeptide(L)'
;DPQPTQTGDLGNRIVSNQPGEIHNPTPQQQPQNRLEMQRETLYQAVNEDDDPTRERTFRNLQELCSSVREGQERTRGINQELLRNNQLIQQQNERLNRENRKARKRLSRHHERLRRIKEQQAQELDKFKTDINLADYAQANGYSIDKKKSSVNCLVLKDNQGDKILVGLNQSDGHYFYSSVNNDRDSGSIIDFIQNRRNVNLGEVRKELRPWINEPSNAPYSPKQATPKLTPSSPDRHKIITQFEEFQAIVTHPYLTQRGISQQTSNDPRFQGRIYTDSRNNVIFPHADREGVCGYELRNQQFKSFSKGGIKGLWTSNGSKDDTTLVICESPLDCLSYHQLFPDDTTRYFATGGTLSDKQKTLLKGVFEKFYNKGGHIMIATDNDEAGQAIQQELRNLAPSTAQINRIAPRHHKDWNEALIAELRQQRELEQKRSRGRGFSL
;
A
#
# COMPACT_ATOMS: atom_id res chain seq x y z
N ASP A 1 23.48 -18.81 26.94
CA ASP A 1 22.46 -19.88 26.85
C ASP A 1 21.21 -19.38 26.13
N PRO A 2 20.66 -20.16 25.19
CA PRO A 2 20.93 -19.91 23.78
C PRO A 2 19.75 -19.39 22.94
N GLN A 3 20.14 -18.55 21.98
CA GLN A 3 19.78 -18.41 20.56
C GLN A 3 18.32 -18.64 20.05
N PRO A 4 17.77 -17.66 19.31
CA PRO A 4 16.58 -17.81 18.46
C PRO A 4 16.91 -18.39 17.08
N THR A 5 16.00 -19.23 16.58
CA THR A 5 16.00 -19.87 15.27
C THR A 5 16.03 -18.87 14.11
N GLN A 6 17.11 -18.87 13.32
CA GLN A 6 17.19 -18.24 12.01
C GLN A 6 16.84 -19.24 10.89
N THR A 7 16.15 -18.67 9.91
CA THR A 7 15.87 -19.13 8.56
C THR A 7 17.10 -19.72 7.86
N GLY A 8 16.99 -20.96 7.41
CA GLY A 8 17.97 -21.65 6.58
C GLY A 8 17.78 -21.33 5.09
N ASP A 9 18.77 -20.61 4.58
CA ASP A 9 19.13 -20.37 3.19
C ASP A 9 19.26 -21.67 2.39
N LEU A 10 18.60 -21.77 1.22
CA LEU A 10 18.72 -22.88 0.28
C LEU A 10 19.94 -22.65 -0.62
N GLY A 11 21.12 -22.83 -0.04
CA GLY A 11 22.40 -22.85 -0.75
C GLY A 11 22.63 -24.17 -1.49
N ASN A 12 23.00 -24.06 -2.76
CA ASN A 12 23.61 -25.09 -3.60
C ASN A 12 24.58 -25.99 -2.81
N ARG A 13 24.24 -27.28 -2.69
CA ARG A 13 25.23 -28.34 -2.44
C ARG A 13 24.96 -29.53 -3.35
N ILE A 14 25.89 -29.71 -4.28
CA ILE A 14 26.15 -30.95 -5.00
C ILE A 14 26.46 -32.01 -3.93
N VAL A 15 25.52 -32.93 -3.69
CA VAL A 15 25.77 -34.09 -2.82
C VAL A 15 26.26 -35.23 -3.69
N SER A 16 27.56 -35.46 -3.56
CA SER A 16 28.30 -36.66 -3.97
C SER A 16 27.53 -37.94 -3.56
N ASN A 17 27.25 -38.79 -4.54
CA ASN A 17 26.85 -40.18 -4.33
C ASN A 17 28.04 -40.92 -3.69
N GLN A 18 28.02 -41.10 -2.38
CA GLN A 18 28.78 -42.17 -1.73
C GLN A 18 27.87 -43.39 -1.53
N PRO A 19 28.21 -44.55 -2.11
CA PRO A 19 27.51 -45.80 -1.81
C PRO A 19 27.76 -46.19 -0.35
N GLY A 20 26.67 -46.42 0.39
CA GLY A 20 26.70 -46.97 1.73
C GLY A 20 27.46 -48.30 1.77
N GLU A 21 28.22 -48.45 2.85
CA GLU A 21 29.10 -49.56 3.18
C GLU A 21 28.47 -50.91 2.92
N ILE A 22 29.00 -51.62 1.92
CA ILE A 22 28.86 -53.06 1.84
C ILE A 22 29.91 -53.60 2.81
N HIS A 23 29.47 -54.23 3.88
CA HIS A 23 30.34 -55.03 4.75
C HIS A 23 31.15 -56.00 3.90
N ASN A 24 32.45 -55.72 3.75
CA ASN A 24 33.41 -56.71 3.29
C ASN A 24 33.49 -57.79 4.37
N PRO A 25 33.16 -59.06 4.09
CA PRO A 25 33.55 -60.12 4.99
C PRO A 25 35.07 -60.11 5.08
N THR A 26 35.55 -60.12 6.32
CA THR A 26 36.94 -60.30 6.74
C THR A 26 37.63 -61.38 5.88
N PRO A 27 38.91 -61.24 5.48
CA PRO A 27 39.61 -62.31 4.78
C PRO A 27 39.72 -63.51 5.72
N GLN A 28 38.75 -64.42 5.65
CA GLN A 28 38.88 -65.74 6.21
C GLN A 28 40.12 -66.34 5.55
N GLN A 29 41.07 -66.75 6.41
CA GLN A 29 42.27 -67.48 6.04
C GLN A 29 41.95 -68.42 4.89
N GLN A 30 42.71 -68.33 3.80
CA GLN A 30 42.61 -69.26 2.68
C GLN A 30 42.47 -70.67 3.25
N PRO A 31 41.32 -71.35 3.07
CA PRO A 31 41.24 -72.74 3.47
C PRO A 31 42.31 -73.44 2.66
N GLN A 32 43.31 -74.01 3.35
CA GLN A 32 44.40 -74.78 2.77
C GLN A 32 43.86 -75.55 1.58
N ASN A 33 44.33 -75.17 0.40
CA ASN A 33 43.67 -75.43 -0.87
C ASN A 33 43.48 -76.95 -0.98
N ARG A 34 42.26 -77.42 -0.70
CA ARG A 34 41.96 -78.86 -0.58
C ARG A 34 42.35 -79.60 -1.86
N LEU A 35 42.30 -78.88 -2.97
CA LEU A 35 42.78 -79.26 -4.30
C LEU A 35 44.30 -79.37 -4.39
N GLU A 36 45.10 -78.50 -3.75
CA GLU A 36 46.57 -78.64 -3.71
C GLU A 36 47.01 -79.78 -2.81
N MET A 37 46.37 -79.96 -1.66
CA MET A 37 46.65 -81.09 -0.76
C MET A 37 46.30 -82.43 -1.42
N GLN A 38 45.19 -82.50 -2.14
CA GLN A 38 44.82 -83.67 -2.95
C GLN A 38 45.71 -83.84 -4.19
N ARG A 39 46.21 -82.75 -4.80
CA ARG A 39 47.18 -82.78 -5.91
C ARG A 39 48.53 -83.36 -5.46
N GLU A 40 49.05 -82.95 -4.31
CA GLU A 40 50.26 -83.50 -3.70
C GLU A 40 50.10 -85.01 -3.40
N THR A 41 48.95 -85.40 -2.85
CA THR A 41 48.60 -86.81 -2.60
C THR A 41 48.53 -87.63 -3.89
N LEU A 42 48.05 -87.03 -4.97
CA LEU A 42 47.99 -87.62 -6.32
C LEU A 42 49.38 -87.78 -6.96
N TYR A 43 50.27 -86.81 -6.80
CA TYR A 43 51.65 -86.88 -7.30
C TYR A 43 52.48 -87.93 -6.55
N GLN A 44 52.29 -88.12 -5.24
CA GLN A 44 52.95 -89.19 -4.49
C GLN A 44 52.49 -90.58 -4.93
N ALA A 45 51.19 -90.79 -5.14
CA ALA A 45 50.63 -92.08 -5.54
C ALA A 45 50.96 -92.52 -6.99
N VAL A 46 51.35 -91.60 -7.88
CA VAL A 46 51.81 -91.91 -9.24
C VAL A 46 53.27 -92.41 -9.24
N ASN A 47 54.06 -92.05 -8.22
CA ASN A 47 55.47 -92.44 -8.08
C ASN A 47 55.69 -93.73 -7.29
N GLU A 48 54.67 -94.25 -6.59
CA GLU A 48 54.72 -95.54 -5.91
C GLU A 48 54.18 -96.68 -6.80
N ASP A 49 54.89 -97.79 -6.86
CA ASP A 49 54.60 -98.95 -7.73
C ASP A 49 53.67 -99.98 -7.06
N ASP A 50 52.75 -99.51 -6.19
CA ASP A 50 51.82 -100.34 -5.41
C ASP A 50 50.36 -100.18 -5.88
N ASP A 51 49.76 -101.27 -6.35
CA ASP A 51 48.44 -101.33 -7.01
C ASP A 51 47.26 -100.83 -6.16
N PRO A 52 47.15 -101.14 -4.85
CA PRO A 52 46.09 -100.65 -3.97
C PRO A 52 46.09 -99.12 -3.82
N THR A 53 47.27 -98.50 -3.81
CA THR A 53 47.44 -97.04 -3.70
C THR A 53 47.01 -96.34 -4.98
N ARG A 54 47.26 -96.92 -6.16
CA ARG A 54 46.73 -96.44 -7.44
C ARG A 54 45.21 -96.54 -7.50
N GLU A 55 44.63 -97.64 -7.06
CA GLU A 55 43.17 -97.84 -7.09
C GLU A 55 42.41 -96.90 -6.14
N ARG A 56 42.97 -96.64 -4.94
CA ARG A 56 42.43 -95.62 -4.01
C ARG A 56 42.54 -94.21 -4.59
N THR A 57 43.67 -93.90 -5.22
CA THR A 57 43.92 -92.59 -5.84
C THR A 57 43.00 -92.35 -7.04
N PHE A 58 42.76 -93.37 -7.84
CA PHE A 58 41.81 -93.33 -8.96
C PHE A 58 40.36 -93.12 -8.47
N ARG A 59 39.95 -93.80 -7.39
CA ARG A 59 38.65 -93.58 -6.73
C ARG A 59 38.50 -92.14 -6.21
N ASN A 60 39.51 -91.62 -5.52
CA ASN A 60 39.49 -90.23 -5.04
C ASN A 60 39.42 -89.21 -6.18
N LEU A 61 40.11 -89.46 -7.30
CA LEU A 61 40.01 -88.66 -8.53
C LEU A 61 38.60 -88.71 -9.13
N GLN A 62 37.98 -89.88 -9.16
CA GLN A 62 36.60 -90.05 -9.65
C GLN A 62 35.60 -89.32 -8.76
N GLU A 63 35.74 -89.38 -7.44
CA GLU A 63 34.91 -88.64 -6.48
C GLU A 63 35.10 -87.13 -6.61
N LEU A 64 36.35 -86.65 -6.74
CA LEU A 64 36.64 -85.24 -6.96
C LEU A 64 36.06 -84.75 -8.29
N CYS A 65 36.22 -85.52 -9.38
CA CYS A 65 35.63 -85.21 -10.67
C CYS A 65 34.10 -85.14 -10.58
N SER A 66 33.48 -86.04 -9.82
CA SER A 66 32.02 -86.06 -9.62
C SER A 66 31.55 -84.84 -8.80
N SER A 67 32.23 -84.52 -7.69
CA SER A 67 31.94 -83.34 -6.87
C SER A 67 32.14 -82.01 -7.64
N VAL A 68 33.18 -81.92 -8.48
CA VAL A 68 33.40 -80.75 -9.34
C VAL A 68 32.29 -80.62 -10.39
N ARG A 69 31.87 -81.72 -11.02
CA ARG A 69 30.73 -81.71 -11.96
C ARG A 69 29.44 -81.27 -11.28
N GLU A 70 29.12 -81.83 -10.11
CA GLU A 70 27.96 -81.41 -9.33
C GLU A 70 28.02 -79.93 -8.92
N GLY A 71 29.20 -79.43 -8.54
CA GLY A 71 29.41 -78.03 -8.22
C GLY A 71 29.22 -77.11 -9.45
N GLN A 72 29.70 -77.54 -10.62
CA GLN A 72 29.49 -76.85 -11.89
C GLN A 72 28.02 -76.84 -12.30
N GLU A 73 27.30 -77.96 -12.12
CA GLU A 73 25.86 -78.04 -12.38
C GLU A 73 25.05 -77.15 -11.44
N ARG A 74 25.35 -77.15 -10.13
CA ARG A 74 24.74 -76.24 -9.16
C ARG A 74 24.99 -74.77 -9.52
N THR A 75 26.23 -74.43 -9.89
CA THR A 75 26.58 -73.05 -10.30
C THR A 75 25.85 -72.65 -11.58
N ARG A 76 25.71 -73.55 -12.56
CA ARG A 76 24.90 -73.32 -13.76
C ARG A 76 23.43 -73.09 -13.41
N GLY A 77 22.86 -73.87 -12.49
CA GLY A 77 21.50 -73.68 -12.00
C GLY A 77 21.29 -72.31 -11.35
N ILE A 78 22.18 -71.93 -10.44
CA ILE A 78 22.16 -70.61 -9.77
C ILE A 78 22.29 -69.47 -10.80
N ASN A 79 23.21 -69.58 -11.76
CA ASN A 79 23.38 -68.54 -12.79
C ASN A 79 22.15 -68.40 -13.68
N GLN A 80 21.48 -69.51 -14.02
CA GLN A 80 20.21 -69.46 -14.77
C GLN A 80 19.10 -68.79 -13.97
N GLU A 81 19.02 -69.07 -12.66
CA GLU A 81 18.04 -68.43 -11.77
C GLU A 81 18.32 -66.93 -11.61
N LEU A 82 19.58 -66.52 -11.41
CA LEU A 82 20.00 -65.12 -11.38
C LEU A 82 19.64 -64.39 -12.69
N LEU A 83 19.80 -65.04 -13.84
CA LEU A 83 19.42 -64.47 -15.14
C LEU A 83 17.92 -64.20 -15.21
N ARG A 84 17.08 -65.15 -14.76
CA ARG A 84 15.62 -64.98 -14.71
C ARG A 84 15.21 -63.86 -13.76
N ASN A 85 15.82 -63.81 -12.57
CA ASN A 85 15.54 -62.77 -11.58
C ASN A 85 15.91 -61.38 -12.11
N ASN A 86 17.06 -61.24 -12.78
CA ASN A 86 17.46 -59.98 -13.42
C ASN A 86 16.46 -59.54 -14.50
N GLN A 87 16.00 -60.47 -15.35
CA GLN A 87 14.97 -60.17 -16.35
C GLN A 87 13.65 -59.71 -15.70
N LEU A 88 13.21 -60.36 -14.62
CA LEU A 88 12.01 -59.98 -13.89
C LEU A 88 12.13 -58.58 -13.26
N ILE A 89 13.27 -58.28 -12.65
CA ILE A 89 13.56 -56.95 -12.07
C ILE A 89 13.54 -55.88 -13.16
N GLN A 90 14.13 -56.14 -14.34
CA GLN A 90 14.09 -55.20 -15.47
C GLN A 90 12.64 -54.93 -15.92
N GLN A 91 11.83 -55.97 -16.07
CA GLN A 91 10.41 -55.82 -16.43
C GLN A 91 9.62 -55.03 -15.38
N GLN A 92 9.85 -55.29 -14.08
CA GLN A 92 9.21 -54.55 -13.00
C GLN A 92 9.64 -53.07 -12.99
N ASN A 93 10.94 -52.78 -13.16
CA ASN A 93 11.45 -51.42 -13.25
C ASN A 93 10.87 -50.65 -14.44
N GLU A 94 10.74 -51.29 -15.60
CA GLU A 94 10.07 -50.68 -16.74
C GLU A 94 8.60 -50.35 -16.44
N ARG A 95 7.88 -51.28 -15.82
CA ARG A 95 6.48 -51.06 -15.42
C ARG A 95 6.36 -49.89 -14.44
N LEU A 96 7.20 -49.86 -13.41
CA LEU A 96 7.23 -48.79 -12.42
C LEU A 96 7.54 -47.44 -13.07
N ASN A 97 8.51 -47.40 -14.00
CA ASN A 97 8.84 -46.20 -14.76
C ASN A 97 7.66 -45.71 -15.62
N ARG A 98 6.93 -46.62 -16.27
CA ARG A 98 5.72 -46.27 -17.05
C ARG A 98 4.62 -45.72 -16.14
N GLU A 99 4.38 -46.33 -14.98
CA GLU A 99 3.40 -45.88 -14.00
C GLU A 99 3.77 -44.52 -13.40
N ASN A 100 5.04 -44.31 -13.04
CA ASN A 100 5.54 -43.02 -12.54
C ASN A 100 5.39 -41.91 -13.59
N ARG A 101 5.73 -42.19 -14.87
CA ARG A 101 5.49 -41.24 -15.98
C ARG A 101 4.00 -40.88 -16.12
N LYS A 102 3.09 -41.86 -16.01
CA LYS A 102 1.64 -41.62 -16.05
C LYS A 102 1.18 -40.76 -14.86
N ALA A 103 1.66 -41.06 -13.66
CA ALA A 103 1.35 -40.29 -12.44
C ALA A 103 1.81 -38.83 -12.57
N ARG A 104 3.06 -38.59 -13.01
CA ARG A 104 3.60 -37.24 -13.26
C ARG A 104 2.76 -36.45 -14.26
N LYS A 105 2.32 -37.08 -15.36
CA LYS A 105 1.43 -36.44 -16.34
C LYS A 105 0.06 -36.07 -15.73
N ARG A 106 -0.52 -36.92 -14.88
CA ARG A 106 -1.79 -36.62 -14.18
C ARG A 106 -1.62 -35.46 -13.21
N LEU A 107 -0.54 -35.45 -12.42
CA LEU A 107 -0.24 -34.38 -11.46
C LEU A 107 -0.03 -33.03 -12.17
N SER A 108 0.72 -33.03 -13.29
CA SER A 108 0.94 -31.83 -14.11
C SER A 108 -0.38 -31.24 -14.64
N ARG A 109 -1.30 -32.07 -15.14
CA ARG A 109 -2.64 -31.61 -15.58
C ARG A 109 -3.48 -31.06 -14.42
N HIS A 110 -3.38 -31.68 -13.24
CA HIS A 110 -4.08 -31.20 -12.06
C HIS A 110 -3.56 -29.84 -11.59
N HIS A 111 -2.24 -29.66 -11.53
CA HIS A 111 -1.62 -28.37 -11.21
C HIS A 111 -2.03 -27.27 -12.20
N GLU A 112 -2.03 -27.58 -13.51
CA GLU A 112 -2.47 -26.64 -14.54
C GLU A 112 -3.96 -26.26 -14.36
N ARG A 113 -4.82 -27.23 -14.01
CA ARG A 113 -6.23 -26.95 -13.71
C ARG A 113 -6.38 -26.05 -12.49
N LEU A 114 -5.65 -26.30 -11.41
CA LEU A 114 -5.70 -25.46 -10.20
C LEU A 114 -5.19 -24.05 -10.48
N ARG A 115 -4.13 -23.91 -11.26
CA ARG A 115 -3.59 -22.62 -11.71
C ARG A 115 -4.65 -21.81 -12.45
N ARG A 116 -5.32 -22.41 -13.45
CA ARG A 116 -6.40 -21.74 -14.20
C ARG A 116 -7.57 -21.33 -13.32
N ILE A 117 -7.98 -22.18 -12.38
CA ILE A 117 -9.04 -21.84 -11.42
C ILE A 117 -8.63 -20.62 -10.58
N LYS A 118 -7.38 -20.59 -10.10
CA LYS A 118 -6.87 -19.46 -9.31
C LYS A 118 -6.83 -18.17 -10.14
N GLU A 119 -6.40 -18.23 -11.39
CA GLU A 119 -6.39 -17.07 -12.30
C GLU A 119 -7.80 -16.55 -12.58
N GLN A 120 -8.75 -17.44 -12.88
CA GLN A 120 -10.15 -17.07 -13.08
C GLN A 120 -10.76 -16.44 -11.82
N GLN A 121 -10.44 -16.97 -10.64
CA GLN A 121 -10.87 -16.39 -9.38
C GLN A 121 -10.27 -15.00 -9.17
N ALA A 122 -8.98 -14.81 -9.42
CA ALA A 122 -8.34 -13.50 -9.30
C ALA A 122 -8.96 -12.47 -10.25
N GLN A 123 -9.22 -12.86 -11.50
CA GLN A 123 -9.89 -12.01 -12.50
C GLN A 123 -11.33 -11.66 -12.08
N GLU A 124 -12.07 -12.61 -11.51
CA GLU A 124 -13.42 -12.35 -11.00
C GLU A 124 -13.39 -11.32 -9.86
N LEU A 125 -12.45 -11.46 -8.92
CA LEU A 125 -12.29 -10.49 -7.82
C LEU A 125 -11.86 -9.12 -8.32
N ASP A 126 -10.98 -9.06 -9.33
CA ASP A 126 -10.56 -7.82 -9.96
C ASP A 126 -11.74 -7.10 -10.61
N LYS A 127 -12.56 -7.81 -11.38
CA LYS A 127 -13.78 -7.27 -11.99
C LYS A 127 -14.78 -6.76 -10.96
N PHE A 128 -14.94 -7.41 -9.80
CA PHE A 128 -15.78 -6.86 -8.74
C PHE A 128 -15.31 -5.49 -8.27
N LYS A 129 -14.00 -5.27 -8.23
CA LYS A 129 -13.40 -4.02 -7.77
C LYS A 129 -13.43 -2.92 -8.83
N THR A 130 -13.46 -3.25 -10.12
CA THR A 130 -13.43 -2.28 -11.23
C THR A 130 -14.80 -2.02 -11.84
N ASP A 131 -15.60 -3.06 -12.05
CA ASP A 131 -16.79 -3.00 -12.90
C ASP A 131 -18.04 -2.66 -12.07
N ILE A 132 -18.03 -2.98 -10.77
CA ILE A 132 -19.12 -2.62 -9.85
C ILE A 132 -18.80 -1.28 -9.21
N ASN A 133 -19.63 -0.28 -9.50
CA ASN A 133 -19.56 1.00 -8.82
C ASN A 133 -19.96 0.83 -7.34
N LEU A 134 -18.97 0.99 -6.46
CA LEU A 134 -19.15 0.80 -5.02
C LEU A 134 -20.19 1.77 -4.43
N ALA A 135 -20.32 2.99 -4.97
CA ALA A 135 -21.32 3.93 -4.49
C ALA A 135 -22.75 3.54 -4.91
N ASP A 136 -22.93 2.90 -6.07
CA ASP A 136 -24.22 2.35 -6.48
C ASP A 136 -24.61 1.17 -5.59
N TYR A 137 -23.66 0.27 -5.33
CA TYR A 137 -23.85 -0.84 -4.40
C TYR A 137 -24.20 -0.35 -2.98
N ALA A 138 -23.47 0.63 -2.45
CA ALA A 138 -23.74 1.20 -1.13
C ALA A 138 -25.14 1.85 -1.06
N GLN A 139 -25.57 2.56 -2.11
CA GLN A 139 -26.92 3.15 -2.16
C GLN A 139 -28.04 2.10 -2.12
N ALA A 140 -27.87 1.00 -2.86
CA ALA A 140 -28.79 -0.13 -2.81
C ALA A 140 -28.88 -0.76 -1.40
N ASN A 141 -27.83 -0.57 -0.59
CA ASN A 141 -27.72 -1.05 0.79
C ASN A 141 -28.05 0.03 1.84
N GLY A 142 -28.74 1.10 1.45
CA GLY A 142 -29.29 2.07 2.40
C GLY A 142 -28.48 3.36 2.57
N TYR A 143 -27.30 3.47 1.96
CA TYR A 143 -26.54 4.72 1.95
C TYR A 143 -27.16 5.76 1.00
N SER A 144 -26.87 7.03 1.26
CA SER A 144 -27.24 8.16 0.41
C SER A 144 -26.05 9.09 0.21
N ILE A 145 -25.88 9.61 -1.00
CA ILE A 145 -24.76 10.49 -1.35
C ILE A 145 -24.99 11.89 -0.75
N ASP A 146 -24.01 12.40 -0.01
CA ASP A 146 -23.93 13.80 0.42
C ASP A 146 -23.25 14.63 -0.67
N LYS A 147 -24.05 15.19 -1.57
CA LYS A 147 -23.56 15.97 -2.72
C LYS A 147 -22.78 17.21 -2.32
N LYS A 148 -23.03 17.79 -1.13
CA LYS A 148 -22.34 19.01 -0.68
C LYS A 148 -20.93 18.72 -0.20
N LYS A 149 -20.69 17.50 0.29
CA LYS A 149 -19.38 17.04 0.80
C LYS A 149 -18.61 16.18 -0.20
N SER A 150 -19.29 15.69 -1.24
CA SER A 150 -18.65 14.93 -2.31
C SER A 150 -17.83 15.84 -3.23
N SER A 151 -16.75 15.27 -3.76
CA SER A 151 -15.83 15.88 -4.72
C SER A 151 -15.69 15.00 -5.96
N VAL A 152 -14.94 15.47 -6.96
CA VAL A 152 -14.68 14.70 -8.18
C VAL A 152 -13.85 13.44 -7.93
N ASN A 153 -13.00 13.41 -6.89
CA ASN A 153 -12.18 12.24 -6.57
C ASN A 153 -12.81 11.32 -5.54
N CYS A 154 -13.77 11.82 -4.76
CA CYS A 154 -14.33 11.08 -3.65
C CYS A 154 -15.79 11.46 -3.36
N LEU A 155 -16.65 10.46 -3.29
CA LEU A 155 -18.04 10.58 -2.87
C LEU A 155 -18.15 10.36 -1.37
N VAL A 156 -18.89 11.22 -0.68
CA VAL A 156 -19.24 11.04 0.73
C VAL A 156 -20.64 10.43 0.79
N LEU A 157 -20.78 9.29 1.44
CA LEU A 157 -22.05 8.60 1.64
C LEU A 157 -22.35 8.44 3.12
N LYS A 158 -23.63 8.53 3.48
CA LYS A 158 -24.13 8.31 4.84
C LYS A 158 -25.32 7.36 4.84
N ASP A 159 -25.41 6.52 5.84
CA ASP A 159 -26.61 5.74 6.09
C ASP A 159 -27.56 6.46 7.07
N ASN A 160 -28.66 5.79 7.42
CA ASN A 160 -29.64 6.31 8.37
C ASN A 160 -29.24 6.09 9.84
N GLN A 161 -28.18 5.34 10.11
CA GLN A 161 -27.70 5.00 11.46
C GLN A 161 -26.51 5.87 11.89
N GLY A 162 -25.99 6.73 11.00
CA GLY A 162 -24.87 7.64 11.25
C GLY A 162 -23.52 7.13 10.76
N ASP A 163 -23.47 5.98 10.10
CA ASP A 163 -22.25 5.53 9.42
C ASP A 163 -21.97 6.42 8.21
N LYS A 164 -20.71 6.81 8.05
CA LYS A 164 -20.25 7.71 7.00
C LYS A 164 -19.03 7.10 6.35
N ILE A 165 -19.12 6.88 5.04
CA ILE A 165 -18.04 6.32 4.23
C ILE A 165 -17.67 7.27 3.11
N LEU A 166 -16.40 7.25 2.75
CA LEU A 166 -15.88 7.87 1.54
C LEU A 166 -15.66 6.78 0.50
N VAL A 167 -16.08 7.01 -0.74
CA VAL A 167 -15.87 6.10 -1.88
C VAL A 167 -15.05 6.80 -2.95
N GLY A 168 -14.00 6.14 -3.44
CA GLY A 168 -13.07 6.67 -4.43
C GLY A 168 -12.64 5.63 -5.46
N LEU A 169 -11.89 6.09 -6.47
CA LEU A 169 -11.23 5.25 -7.47
C LEU A 169 -9.72 5.38 -7.33
N ASN A 170 -9.03 4.25 -7.23
CA ASN A 170 -7.57 4.24 -7.12
C ASN A 170 -6.93 4.45 -8.49
N GLN A 171 -5.98 5.38 -8.57
CA GLN A 171 -5.30 5.74 -9.82
C GLN A 171 -4.42 4.61 -10.40
N SER A 172 -3.89 3.70 -9.57
CA SER A 172 -2.95 2.67 -10.05
C SER A 172 -3.62 1.50 -10.75
N ASP A 173 -4.78 1.07 -10.26
CA ASP A 173 -5.47 -0.16 -10.69
C ASP A 173 -6.92 0.08 -11.13
N GLY A 174 -7.46 1.30 -10.93
CA GLY A 174 -8.86 1.61 -11.22
C GLY A 174 -9.85 0.96 -10.27
N HIS A 175 -9.39 0.40 -9.15
CA HIS A 175 -10.26 -0.25 -8.18
C HIS A 175 -11.06 0.79 -7.40
N TYR A 176 -12.37 0.53 -7.25
CA TYR A 176 -13.17 1.21 -6.25
C TYR A 176 -12.72 0.79 -4.85
N PHE A 177 -12.64 1.77 -3.98
CA PHE A 177 -12.35 1.56 -2.57
C PHE A 177 -13.19 2.50 -1.71
N TYR A 178 -13.30 2.15 -0.44
CA TYR A 178 -13.93 2.98 0.57
C TYR A 178 -13.05 3.13 1.83
N SER A 179 -13.36 4.16 2.60
CA SER A 179 -12.85 4.35 3.96
C SER A 179 -13.97 4.88 4.84
N SER A 180 -14.18 4.26 5.99
CA SER A 180 -15.07 4.81 7.02
C SER A 180 -14.42 6.04 7.66
N VAL A 181 -15.22 7.07 7.91
CA VAL A 181 -14.79 8.27 8.67
C VAL A 181 -14.77 7.99 10.18
N ASN A 182 -15.51 6.97 10.62
CA ASN A 182 -15.66 6.68 12.04
C ASN A 182 -14.70 5.58 12.52
N ASN A 183 -14.08 4.82 11.61
CA ASN A 183 -13.20 3.71 11.93
C ASN A 183 -12.13 3.47 10.86
N ASP A 184 -10.89 3.84 11.15
CA ASP A 184 -9.73 3.65 10.24
C ASP A 184 -9.50 2.21 9.77
N ARG A 185 -9.94 1.20 10.55
CA ARG A 185 -9.80 -0.21 10.19
C ARG A 185 -10.88 -0.69 9.24
N ASP A 186 -11.94 0.08 9.06
CA ASP A 186 -13.06 -0.21 8.19
C ASP A 186 -12.87 0.49 6.84
N SER A 187 -12.04 -0.12 6.01
CA SER A 187 -11.68 0.36 4.68
C SER A 187 -11.32 -0.81 3.77
N GLY A 188 -11.30 -0.57 2.47
CA GLY A 188 -10.90 -1.56 1.48
C GLY A 188 -11.73 -1.46 0.20
N SER A 189 -11.89 -2.57 -0.49
CA SER A 189 -12.70 -2.69 -1.70
C SER A 189 -14.17 -2.99 -1.39
N ILE A 190 -15.00 -3.12 -2.44
CA ILE A 190 -16.38 -3.62 -2.29
C ILE A 190 -16.47 -4.97 -1.55
N ILE A 191 -15.45 -5.82 -1.70
CA ILE A 191 -15.40 -7.11 -1.00
C ILE A 191 -15.32 -6.85 0.50
N ASP A 192 -14.34 -6.04 0.91
CA ASP A 192 -14.10 -5.70 2.32
C ASP A 192 -15.31 -4.96 2.91
N PHE A 193 -15.98 -4.11 2.13
CA PHE A 193 -17.21 -3.42 2.53
C PHE A 193 -18.30 -4.41 2.93
N ILE A 194 -18.56 -5.42 2.08
CA ILE A 194 -19.59 -6.43 2.33
C ILE A 194 -19.21 -7.29 3.54
N GLN A 195 -17.95 -7.70 3.62
CA GLN A 195 -17.46 -8.50 4.75
C GLN A 195 -17.59 -7.75 6.07
N ASN A 196 -17.25 -6.47 6.12
CA ASN A 196 -17.33 -5.66 7.33
C ASN A 196 -18.78 -5.38 7.77
N ARG A 197 -19.71 -5.20 6.82
CA ARG A 197 -21.11 -4.91 7.14
C ARG A 197 -21.94 -6.16 7.48
N ARG A 198 -21.59 -7.32 6.91
CA ARG A 198 -22.41 -8.55 7.02
C ARG A 198 -21.71 -9.72 7.71
N ASN A 199 -20.42 -9.62 7.99
CA ASN A 199 -19.61 -10.68 8.61
C ASN A 199 -19.65 -12.01 7.84
N VAL A 200 -19.51 -11.93 6.51
CA VAL A 200 -19.59 -13.07 5.58
C VAL A 200 -18.22 -13.45 4.99
N ASN A 201 -18.08 -14.69 4.53
CA ASN A 201 -16.85 -15.14 3.89
C ASN A 201 -16.81 -14.77 2.39
N LEU A 202 -15.62 -14.86 1.77
CA LEU A 202 -15.41 -14.51 0.36
C LEU A 202 -16.31 -15.31 -0.60
N GLY A 203 -16.66 -16.55 -0.29
CA GLY A 203 -17.55 -17.38 -1.11
C GLY A 203 -18.97 -16.81 -1.17
N GLU A 204 -19.47 -16.28 -0.06
CA GLU A 204 -20.77 -15.62 0.04
C GLU A 204 -20.75 -14.26 -0.68
N VAL A 205 -19.69 -13.47 -0.50
CA VAL A 205 -19.49 -12.20 -1.23
C VAL A 205 -19.53 -12.42 -2.74
N ARG A 206 -18.85 -13.46 -3.25
CA ARG A 206 -18.87 -13.80 -4.69
C ARG A 206 -20.28 -14.12 -5.18
N LYS A 207 -21.07 -14.86 -4.39
CA LYS A 207 -22.46 -15.18 -4.76
C LYS A 207 -23.30 -13.91 -4.86
N GLU A 208 -23.09 -12.97 -3.95
CA GLU A 208 -23.79 -11.69 -3.93
C GLU A 208 -23.40 -10.74 -5.07
N LEU A 209 -22.12 -10.68 -5.43
CA LEU A 209 -21.62 -9.74 -6.44
C LEU A 209 -21.77 -10.24 -7.89
N ARG A 210 -21.90 -11.56 -8.13
CA ARG A 210 -22.07 -12.12 -9.48
C ARG A 210 -23.22 -11.52 -10.29
N PRO A 211 -24.44 -11.34 -9.72
CA PRO A 211 -25.54 -10.71 -10.44
C PRO A 211 -25.22 -9.29 -10.93
N TRP A 212 -24.40 -8.53 -10.19
CA TRP A 212 -24.03 -7.16 -10.52
C TRP A 212 -23.15 -7.05 -11.78
N ILE A 213 -22.42 -8.10 -12.14
CA ILE A 213 -21.58 -8.13 -13.34
C ILE A 213 -22.28 -8.85 -14.50
N ASN A 214 -22.95 -9.97 -14.22
CA ASN A 214 -23.46 -10.85 -15.27
C ASN A 214 -24.81 -10.40 -15.84
N GLU A 215 -25.64 -9.70 -15.05
CA GLU A 215 -27.00 -9.32 -15.42
C GLU A 215 -27.34 -7.88 -15.01
N PRO A 216 -26.60 -6.85 -15.47
CA PRO A 216 -26.83 -5.47 -15.08
C PRO A 216 -28.25 -4.96 -15.41
N SER A 217 -28.90 -5.55 -16.42
CA SER A 217 -30.26 -5.20 -16.86
C SER A 217 -31.39 -5.75 -15.98
N ASN A 218 -31.11 -6.77 -15.16
CA ASN A 218 -32.09 -7.42 -14.26
C ASN A 218 -31.84 -7.12 -12.78
N ALA A 219 -30.87 -6.25 -12.46
CA ALA A 219 -30.54 -5.93 -11.08
C ALA A 219 -31.74 -5.22 -10.41
N PRO A 220 -32.33 -5.75 -9.30
CA PRO A 220 -33.37 -5.07 -8.53
C PRO A 220 -32.82 -3.83 -7.77
N TYR A 221 -31.63 -3.36 -8.14
CA TYR A 221 -30.82 -2.41 -7.39
C TYR A 221 -30.67 -1.14 -8.21
N SER A 222 -31.76 -0.37 -8.31
CA SER A 222 -31.68 0.98 -8.85
C SER A 222 -31.07 1.90 -7.78
N PRO A 223 -29.97 2.62 -8.08
CA PRO A 223 -29.43 3.58 -7.13
C PRO A 223 -30.48 4.64 -6.84
N LYS A 224 -30.64 5.02 -5.57
CA LYS A 224 -31.62 6.02 -5.14
C LYS A 224 -31.38 7.37 -5.82
N GLN A 225 -30.13 7.68 -6.15
CA GLN A 225 -29.72 8.90 -6.81
C GLN A 225 -28.69 8.60 -7.91
N ALA A 226 -28.65 9.45 -8.94
CA ALA A 226 -27.61 9.37 -9.96
C ALA A 226 -26.23 9.57 -9.32
N THR A 227 -25.34 8.60 -9.51
CA THR A 227 -24.00 8.61 -8.95
C THR A 227 -23.07 9.48 -9.80
N PRO A 228 -22.41 10.51 -9.22
CA PRO A 228 -21.46 11.31 -9.95
C PRO A 228 -20.27 10.48 -10.45
N LYS A 229 -19.78 10.81 -11.64
CA LYS A 229 -18.58 10.16 -12.19
C LYS A 229 -17.34 10.57 -11.39
N LEU A 230 -16.63 9.58 -10.87
CA LEU A 230 -15.39 9.75 -10.14
C LEU A 230 -14.18 9.85 -11.07
N THR A 231 -13.22 10.69 -10.69
CA THR A 231 -11.87 10.76 -11.28
C THR A 231 -10.89 10.04 -10.36
N PRO A 232 -10.10 9.08 -10.87
CA PRO A 232 -9.13 8.35 -10.06
C PRO A 232 -8.14 9.26 -9.33
N SER A 233 -7.75 8.85 -8.12
CA SER A 233 -6.82 9.61 -7.27
C SER A 233 -5.87 8.70 -6.51
N SER A 234 -4.82 9.27 -5.93
CA SER A 234 -3.87 8.51 -5.11
C SER A 234 -4.49 8.09 -3.77
N PRO A 235 -4.06 6.95 -3.19
CA PRO A 235 -4.46 6.56 -1.84
C PRO A 235 -4.18 7.64 -0.79
N ASP A 236 -3.05 8.33 -0.90
CA ASP A 236 -2.70 9.44 -0.01
C ASP A 236 -3.73 10.58 -0.08
N ARG A 237 -4.16 10.97 -1.29
CA ARG A 237 -5.18 12.02 -1.46
C ARG A 237 -6.49 11.60 -0.79
N HIS A 238 -6.91 10.35 -0.97
CA HIS A 238 -8.15 9.87 -0.35
C HIS A 238 -8.06 9.85 1.17
N LYS A 239 -6.91 9.45 1.73
CA LYS A 239 -6.66 9.52 3.17
C LYS A 239 -6.78 10.96 3.68
N ILE A 240 -6.22 11.92 2.96
CA ILE A 240 -6.35 13.35 3.31
C ILE A 240 -7.82 13.80 3.33
N ILE A 241 -8.62 13.42 2.33
CA ILE A 241 -10.05 13.79 2.27
C ILE A 241 -10.82 13.12 3.41
N THR A 242 -10.51 11.86 3.72
CA THR A 242 -11.12 11.10 4.85
C THR A 242 -10.86 11.80 6.17
N GLN A 243 -9.60 12.14 6.46
CA GLN A 243 -9.23 12.86 7.67
C GLN A 243 -9.86 14.26 7.73
N PHE A 244 -9.92 14.94 6.58
CA PHE A 244 -10.55 16.26 6.51
C PHE A 244 -12.05 16.23 6.87
N GLU A 245 -12.76 15.14 6.55
CA GLU A 245 -14.17 14.96 6.89
C GLU A 245 -14.46 14.74 8.39
N GLU A 246 -13.43 14.45 9.19
CA GLU A 246 -13.51 14.38 10.65
C GLU A 246 -13.44 15.77 11.29
N PHE A 247 -12.78 16.73 10.63
CA PHE A 247 -12.52 18.04 11.21
C PHE A 247 -13.81 18.87 11.35
N GLN A 248 -13.83 19.68 12.40
CA GLN A 248 -14.96 20.57 12.69
C GLN A 248 -14.59 22.00 12.35
N ALA A 249 -15.48 22.72 11.65
CA ALA A 249 -15.28 24.15 11.40
C ALA A 249 -15.24 24.90 12.75
N ILE A 250 -14.28 25.82 12.90
CA ILE A 250 -14.18 26.57 14.16
C ILE A 250 -15.24 27.67 14.23
N VAL A 251 -15.66 27.99 15.45
CA VAL A 251 -16.38 29.23 15.80
C VAL A 251 -15.49 30.15 16.64
N THR A 252 -14.69 29.56 17.52
CA THR A 252 -13.63 30.22 18.27
C THR A 252 -12.50 29.23 18.47
N HIS A 253 -11.26 29.70 18.59
CA HIS A 253 -10.12 28.83 18.83
C HIS A 253 -9.05 29.54 19.68
N PRO A 254 -8.63 28.97 20.83
CA PRO A 254 -7.69 29.63 21.75
C PRO A 254 -6.38 30.07 21.08
N TYR A 255 -5.80 29.23 20.22
CA TYR A 255 -4.59 29.58 19.46
C TYR A 255 -4.75 30.85 18.60
N LEU A 256 -5.88 31.00 17.90
CA LEU A 256 -6.13 32.19 17.07
C LEU A 256 -6.28 33.45 17.93
N THR A 257 -7.02 33.34 19.03
CA THR A 257 -7.17 34.43 20.01
C THR A 257 -5.82 34.86 20.59
N GLN A 258 -4.94 33.90 20.92
CA GLN A 258 -3.59 34.17 21.39
C GLN A 258 -2.75 34.89 20.32
N ARG A 259 -2.96 34.56 19.04
CA ARG A 259 -2.34 35.24 17.89
C ARG A 259 -3.06 36.53 17.50
N GLY A 260 -3.95 37.06 18.35
CA GLY A 260 -4.61 38.35 18.15
C GLY A 260 -5.75 38.33 17.14
N ILE A 261 -6.06 37.18 16.54
CA ILE A 261 -7.19 37.05 15.63
C ILE A 261 -8.48 37.03 16.44
N SER A 262 -9.33 38.00 16.18
CA SER A 262 -10.62 38.16 16.86
C SER A 262 -11.61 37.09 16.40
N GLN A 263 -12.62 36.85 17.24
CA GLN A 263 -13.76 36.01 16.86
C GLN A 263 -14.53 36.62 15.67
N GLN A 264 -14.60 37.95 15.59
CA GLN A 264 -15.21 38.65 14.45
C GLN A 264 -14.50 38.32 13.14
N THR A 265 -13.17 38.40 13.12
CA THR A 265 -12.36 38.07 11.93
C THR A 265 -12.47 36.60 11.56
N SER A 266 -12.33 35.67 12.51
CA SER A 266 -12.39 34.23 12.18
C SER A 266 -13.77 33.76 11.71
N ASN A 267 -14.85 34.45 12.09
CA ASN A 267 -16.21 34.17 11.64
C ASN A 267 -16.71 35.07 10.51
N ASP A 268 -15.85 35.95 9.98
CA ASP A 268 -16.20 36.79 8.83
C ASP A 268 -16.66 35.91 7.65
N PRO A 269 -17.64 36.36 6.83
CA PRO A 269 -18.08 35.64 5.63
C PRO A 269 -16.93 35.17 4.72
N ARG A 270 -15.79 35.89 4.71
CA ARG A 270 -14.58 35.49 3.98
C ARG A 270 -13.94 34.22 4.52
N PHE A 271 -14.06 33.91 5.81
CA PHE A 271 -13.34 32.80 6.45
C PHE A 271 -14.27 31.71 7.02
N GLN A 272 -15.58 31.93 7.01
CA GLN A 272 -16.56 30.93 7.43
C GLN A 272 -16.37 29.60 6.66
N GLY A 273 -16.20 28.50 7.39
CA GLY A 273 -15.95 27.17 6.80
C GLY A 273 -14.58 27.02 6.12
N ARG A 274 -13.61 27.89 6.44
CA ARG A 274 -12.23 27.81 5.91
C ARG A 274 -11.17 27.49 6.95
N ILE A 275 -11.57 27.41 8.21
CA ILE A 275 -10.69 27.14 9.33
C ILE A 275 -11.35 26.06 10.19
N TYR A 276 -10.59 25.04 10.54
CA TYR A 276 -11.10 23.83 11.19
C TYR A 276 -10.29 23.49 12.43
N THR A 277 -10.79 22.55 13.22
CA THR A 277 -10.08 21.94 14.33
C THR A 277 -10.23 20.43 14.34
N ASP A 278 -9.21 19.75 14.85
CA ASP A 278 -9.18 18.30 15.03
C ASP A 278 -9.42 17.92 16.51
N SER A 279 -9.45 16.62 16.81
CA SER A 279 -9.62 16.10 18.18
C SER A 279 -8.49 16.47 19.14
N ARG A 280 -7.36 16.99 18.62
CA ARG A 280 -6.20 17.45 19.40
C ARG A 280 -6.19 18.98 19.58
N ASN A 281 -7.28 19.65 19.19
CA ASN A 281 -7.43 21.10 19.28
C ASN A 281 -6.32 21.86 18.53
N ASN A 282 -5.87 21.32 17.40
CA ASN A 282 -5.05 22.05 16.44
C ASN A 282 -5.95 22.95 15.59
N VAL A 283 -5.43 24.10 15.16
CA VAL A 283 -6.05 24.85 14.05
C VAL A 283 -5.61 24.22 12.75
N ILE A 284 -6.57 23.95 11.88
CA ILE A 284 -6.37 23.32 10.59
C ILE A 284 -6.77 24.29 9.48
N PHE A 285 -5.86 24.47 8.53
CA PHE A 285 -6.08 25.25 7.32
C PHE A 285 -6.00 24.34 6.09
N PRO A 286 -7.13 24.03 5.42
CA PRO A 286 -7.12 23.16 4.25
C PRO A 286 -6.49 23.82 3.04
N HIS A 287 -5.60 23.09 2.38
CA HIS A 287 -5.05 23.43 1.07
C HIS A 287 -5.82 22.67 -0.01
N ALA A 288 -6.16 23.37 -1.09
CA ALA A 288 -6.88 22.81 -2.21
C ALA A 288 -6.15 23.06 -3.54
N ASP A 289 -6.40 22.16 -4.49
CA ASP A 289 -6.09 22.33 -5.90
C ASP A 289 -7.38 22.35 -6.74
N ARG A 290 -7.29 22.11 -8.06
CA ARG A 290 -8.46 22.13 -8.96
C ARG A 290 -9.44 20.98 -8.71
N GLU A 291 -9.02 19.92 -8.04
CA GLU A 291 -9.82 18.73 -7.78
C GLU A 291 -10.38 18.72 -6.34
N GLY A 292 -9.99 19.68 -5.50
CA GLY A 292 -10.48 19.85 -4.13
C GLY A 292 -9.36 19.83 -3.10
N VAL A 293 -9.70 19.46 -1.86
CA VAL A 293 -8.73 19.36 -0.76
C VAL A 293 -7.65 18.34 -1.11
N CYS A 294 -6.38 18.75 -0.97
CA CYS A 294 -5.22 17.92 -1.29
C CYS A 294 -4.17 17.88 -0.18
N GLY A 295 -4.34 18.69 0.86
CA GLY A 295 -3.52 18.69 2.07
C GLY A 295 -4.06 19.70 3.07
N TYR A 296 -3.43 19.82 4.23
CA TYR A 296 -3.79 20.85 5.21
C TYR A 296 -2.61 21.20 6.11
N GLU A 297 -2.55 22.47 6.52
CA GLU A 297 -1.59 22.98 7.49
C GLU A 297 -2.18 22.87 8.91
N LEU A 298 -1.38 22.38 9.87
CA LEU A 298 -1.74 22.27 11.28
C LEU A 298 -0.94 23.27 12.10
N ARG A 299 -1.63 23.97 13.00
CA ARG A 299 -1.04 24.95 13.92
C ARG A 299 -1.52 24.74 15.33
N ASN A 300 -0.59 24.80 16.27
CA ASN A 300 -0.88 24.91 17.69
C ASN A 300 0.25 25.68 18.40
N GLN A 301 0.16 25.83 19.72
CA GLN A 301 1.24 26.39 20.52
C GLN A 301 2.54 25.61 20.27
N GLN A 302 3.57 26.30 19.79
CA GLN A 302 4.88 25.73 19.46
C GLN A 302 4.85 24.56 18.45
N PHE A 303 3.75 24.39 17.71
CA PHE A 303 3.57 23.32 16.74
C PHE A 303 3.15 23.88 15.38
N LYS A 304 3.91 23.51 14.35
CA LYS A 304 3.61 23.75 12.93
C LYS A 304 3.90 22.47 12.18
N SER A 305 2.92 21.99 11.41
CA SER A 305 3.13 20.84 10.54
C SER A 305 2.24 20.92 9.30
N PHE A 306 2.50 20.04 8.35
CA PHE A 306 1.68 19.83 7.17
C PHE A 306 1.24 18.37 7.14
N SER A 307 0.03 18.11 6.65
CA SER A 307 -0.55 16.77 6.59
C SER A 307 0.37 15.77 5.86
N LYS A 308 0.71 14.66 6.52
CA LYS A 308 1.55 13.60 5.93
C LYS A 308 0.85 12.97 4.72
N GLY A 309 1.54 12.90 3.58
CA GLY A 309 0.96 12.43 2.31
C GLY A 309 0.16 13.49 1.56
N GLY A 310 -0.10 14.65 2.18
CA GLY A 310 -0.75 15.77 1.52
C GLY A 310 0.18 16.55 0.60
N ILE A 311 -0.41 17.27 -0.33
CA ILE A 311 0.27 18.14 -1.29
C ILE A 311 -0.03 19.60 -0.90
N LYS A 312 1.00 20.45 -0.94
CA LYS A 312 0.82 21.90 -0.76
C LYS A 312 0.10 22.51 -1.96
N GLY A 313 -1.23 22.54 -1.90
CA GLY A 313 -2.09 23.40 -2.74
C GLY A 313 -2.11 24.84 -2.21
N LEU A 314 -3.21 25.55 -2.42
CA LEU A 314 -3.44 26.88 -1.85
C LEU A 314 -4.51 26.81 -0.77
N TRP A 315 -4.28 27.50 0.35
CA TRP A 315 -5.41 27.85 1.22
C TRP A 315 -6.11 29.09 0.64
N THR A 316 -7.44 29.12 0.68
CA THR A 316 -8.22 30.21 0.06
C THR A 316 -9.38 30.64 0.95
N SER A 317 -9.62 31.95 1.05
CA SER A 317 -10.86 32.48 1.60
C SER A 317 -12.05 32.18 0.68
N ASN A 318 -13.27 32.37 1.20
CA ASN A 318 -14.47 32.45 0.39
C ASN A 318 -14.34 33.59 -0.63
N GLY A 319 -14.75 33.30 -1.86
CA GLY A 319 -14.83 34.28 -2.93
C GLY A 319 -16.23 34.83 -3.10
N SER A 320 -16.33 36.06 -3.60
CA SER A 320 -17.54 36.69 -4.07
C SER A 320 -17.42 37.01 -5.57
N LYS A 321 -18.56 37.20 -6.23
CA LYS A 321 -18.59 37.71 -7.61
C LYS A 321 -18.00 39.13 -7.70
N ASP A 322 -18.16 39.88 -6.62
CA ASP A 322 -17.76 41.29 -6.44
C ASP A 322 -16.29 41.44 -6.01
N ASP A 323 -15.52 40.34 -5.97
CA ASP A 323 -14.09 40.39 -5.65
C ASP A 323 -13.33 41.21 -6.70
N THR A 324 -12.74 42.33 -6.28
CA THR A 324 -11.90 43.20 -7.11
C THR A 324 -10.44 43.13 -6.69
N THR A 325 -10.13 42.68 -5.47
CA THR A 325 -8.77 42.61 -4.95
C THR A 325 -8.41 41.18 -4.55
N LEU A 326 -7.22 40.73 -4.96
CA LEU A 326 -6.63 39.47 -4.56
C LEU A 326 -5.41 39.72 -3.68
N VAL A 327 -5.44 39.29 -2.42
CA VAL A 327 -4.31 39.33 -1.50
C VAL A 327 -3.67 37.94 -1.40
N ILE A 328 -2.34 37.86 -1.59
CA ILE A 328 -1.56 36.63 -1.41
C ILE A 328 -0.60 36.79 -0.24
N CYS A 329 -0.74 35.95 0.77
CA CYS A 329 0.19 35.86 1.90
C CYS A 329 0.95 34.52 1.90
N GLU A 330 1.94 34.40 2.78
CA GLU A 330 2.67 33.14 2.96
C GLU A 330 1.93 32.14 3.84
N SER A 331 1.12 32.60 4.80
CA SER A 331 0.33 31.73 5.65
C SER A 331 -1.13 32.19 5.78
N PRO A 332 -2.07 31.26 6.07
CA PRO A 332 -3.45 31.61 6.37
C PRO A 332 -3.58 32.55 7.57
N LEU A 333 -2.67 32.44 8.55
CA LEU A 333 -2.64 33.33 9.71
C LEU A 333 -2.32 34.78 9.30
N ASP A 334 -1.44 34.97 8.33
CA ASP A 334 -1.13 36.28 7.77
C ASP A 334 -2.29 36.85 6.97
N CYS A 335 -3.04 36.01 6.23
CA CYS A 335 -4.28 36.45 5.57
C CYS A 335 -5.30 36.98 6.58
N LEU A 336 -5.52 36.26 7.68
CA LEU A 336 -6.44 36.67 8.74
C LEU A 336 -5.95 37.96 9.42
N SER A 337 -4.64 38.06 9.66
CA SER A 337 -4.04 39.23 10.32
C SER A 337 -4.14 40.47 9.42
N TYR A 338 -3.85 40.32 8.13
CA TYR A 338 -4.01 41.37 7.13
C TYR A 338 -5.46 41.84 7.04
N HIS A 339 -6.42 40.92 6.96
CA HIS A 339 -7.84 41.27 6.92
C HIS A 339 -8.28 42.05 8.18
N GLN A 340 -7.81 41.67 9.37
CA GLN A 340 -8.16 42.38 10.60
C GLN A 340 -7.56 43.79 10.66
N LEU A 341 -6.37 44.00 10.09
CA LEU A 341 -5.73 45.31 10.00
C LEU A 341 -6.34 46.20 8.91
N PHE A 342 -6.72 45.59 7.78
CA PHE A 342 -7.22 46.26 6.59
C PHE A 342 -8.48 45.55 6.07
N PRO A 343 -9.61 45.70 6.78
CA PRO A 343 -10.86 45.04 6.38
C PRO A 343 -11.34 45.61 5.05
N ASP A 344 -11.66 44.71 4.13
CA ASP A 344 -12.24 45.04 2.83
C ASP A 344 -13.14 43.89 2.33
N ASP A 345 -14.40 44.24 2.08
CA ASP A 345 -15.44 43.31 1.64
C ASP A 345 -15.28 42.88 0.19
N THR A 346 -14.33 43.46 -0.57
CA THR A 346 -14.04 43.10 -1.97
C THR A 346 -12.72 42.34 -2.14
N THR A 347 -12.04 42.00 -1.04
CA THR A 347 -10.78 41.27 -1.06
C THR A 347 -10.97 39.77 -0.88
N ARG A 348 -10.27 39.00 -1.73
CA ARG A 348 -10.11 37.56 -1.59
C ARG A 348 -8.67 37.22 -1.19
N TYR A 349 -8.51 36.26 -0.27
CA TYR A 349 -7.22 35.90 0.31
C TYR A 349 -6.77 34.51 -0.13
N PHE A 350 -5.47 34.39 -0.42
CA PHE A 350 -4.80 33.13 -0.73
C PHE A 350 -3.52 33.01 0.09
N ALA A 351 -3.20 31.80 0.55
CA ALA A 351 -1.94 31.53 1.21
C ALA A 351 -1.18 30.35 0.57
N THR A 352 0.14 30.49 0.46
CA THR A 352 1.03 29.54 -0.20
C THR A 352 1.60 28.46 0.74
N GLY A 353 1.67 28.71 2.05
CA GLY A 353 2.30 27.78 3.00
C GLY A 353 3.83 27.72 2.85
N GLY A 354 4.45 28.85 2.54
CA GLY A 354 5.89 29.03 2.30
C GLY A 354 6.27 29.11 0.82
N THR A 355 7.41 28.52 0.46
CA THR A 355 7.96 28.54 -0.91
C THR A 355 6.99 27.94 -1.94
N LEU A 356 6.97 28.53 -3.14
CA LEU A 356 6.04 28.16 -4.20
C LEU A 356 6.49 26.90 -4.93
N SER A 357 5.64 25.87 -4.94
CA SER A 357 5.77 24.72 -5.83
C SER A 357 5.24 25.01 -7.24
N ASP A 358 5.69 24.26 -8.25
CA ASP A 358 5.21 24.41 -9.64
C ASP A 358 3.69 24.21 -9.78
N LYS A 359 3.11 23.33 -8.95
CA LYS A 359 1.65 23.16 -8.88
C LYS A 359 0.97 24.44 -8.42
N GLN A 360 1.48 25.09 -7.37
CA GLN A 360 0.93 26.37 -6.89
C GLN A 360 1.13 27.49 -7.90
N LYS A 361 2.28 27.54 -8.58
CA LYS A 361 2.52 28.49 -9.68
C LYS A 361 1.46 28.35 -10.78
N THR A 362 1.13 27.11 -11.15
CA THR A 362 0.08 26.80 -12.14
C THR A 362 -1.32 27.19 -11.67
N LEU A 363 -1.64 26.96 -10.39
CA LEU A 363 -2.91 27.38 -9.79
C LEU A 363 -3.04 28.91 -9.79
N LEU A 364 -2.00 29.60 -9.32
CA LEU A 364 -1.95 31.05 -9.19
C LEU A 364 -2.03 31.75 -10.54
N LYS A 365 -1.36 31.23 -11.58
CA LYS A 365 -1.49 31.77 -12.94
C LYS A 365 -2.94 31.86 -13.39
N GLY A 366 -3.72 30.79 -13.20
CA GLY A 366 -5.15 30.79 -13.54
C GLY A 366 -6.01 31.71 -12.66
N VAL A 367 -5.59 31.98 -11.42
CA VAL A 367 -6.26 32.95 -10.53
C VAL A 367 -5.94 34.38 -10.98
N PHE A 368 -4.68 34.67 -11.32
CA PHE A 368 -4.24 35.96 -11.83
C PHE A 368 -4.93 36.33 -13.13
N GLU A 369 -5.02 35.41 -14.09
CA GLU A 369 -5.75 35.64 -15.34
C GLU A 369 -7.22 36.01 -15.07
N LYS A 370 -7.88 35.34 -14.12
CA LYS A 370 -9.28 35.64 -13.76
C LYS A 370 -9.46 37.02 -13.14
N PHE A 371 -8.58 37.42 -12.21
CA PHE A 371 -8.65 38.76 -11.59
C PHE A 371 -8.26 39.85 -12.59
N TYR A 372 -7.23 39.62 -13.40
CA TYR A 372 -6.81 40.53 -14.45
C TYR A 372 -7.92 40.80 -15.47
N ASN A 373 -8.61 39.77 -15.94
CA ASN A 373 -9.72 39.92 -16.90
C ASN A 373 -10.92 40.68 -16.33
N LYS A 374 -11.05 40.77 -15.01
CA LYS A 374 -12.05 41.59 -14.33
C LYS A 374 -11.60 43.03 -14.08
N GLY A 375 -10.36 43.39 -14.44
CA GLY A 375 -9.75 44.67 -14.07
C GLY A 375 -9.39 44.78 -12.59
N GLY A 376 -9.24 43.65 -11.89
CA GLY A 376 -8.93 43.60 -10.47
C GLY A 376 -7.45 43.83 -10.14
N HIS A 377 -7.17 44.04 -8.86
CA HIS A 377 -5.84 44.30 -8.32
C HIS A 377 -5.25 43.05 -7.66
N ILE A 378 -3.94 42.86 -7.81
CA ILE A 378 -3.20 41.78 -7.15
C ILE A 378 -2.25 42.41 -6.12
N MET A 379 -2.43 42.03 -4.87
CA MET A 379 -1.66 42.49 -3.72
C MET A 379 -0.82 41.32 -3.18
N ILE A 380 0.49 41.39 -3.32
CA ILE A 380 1.43 40.44 -2.72
C ILE A 380 1.73 40.95 -1.31
N ALA A 381 1.25 40.23 -0.30
CA ALA A 381 1.39 40.53 1.12
C ALA A 381 2.28 39.49 1.82
N THR A 382 3.49 39.28 1.29
CA THR A 382 4.50 38.33 1.81
C THR A 382 5.29 38.91 2.99
N ASP A 383 6.06 38.05 3.65
CA ASP A 383 6.86 38.42 4.82
C ASP A 383 7.92 39.48 4.46
N ASN A 384 8.36 40.22 5.47
CA ASN A 384 9.38 41.25 5.34
C ASN A 384 10.79 40.66 5.50
N ASP A 385 11.11 39.64 4.71
CA ASP A 385 12.43 39.00 4.64
C ASP A 385 12.84 38.65 3.19
N GLU A 386 14.00 38.03 3.03
CA GLU A 386 14.54 37.63 1.72
C GLU A 386 13.67 36.55 1.04
N ALA A 387 13.07 35.64 1.81
CA ALA A 387 12.20 34.61 1.26
C ALA A 387 10.89 35.22 0.71
N GLY A 388 10.29 36.16 1.45
CA GLY A 388 9.13 36.91 1.00
C GLY A 388 9.41 37.78 -0.22
N GLN A 389 10.63 38.30 -0.37
CA GLN A 389 11.09 38.97 -1.59
C GLN A 389 11.20 38.01 -2.78
N ALA A 390 11.75 36.82 -2.57
CA ALA A 390 11.85 35.81 -3.62
C ALA A 390 10.46 35.37 -4.11
N ILE A 391 9.54 35.08 -3.19
CA ILE A 391 8.14 34.73 -3.52
C ILE A 391 7.49 35.86 -4.31
N GLN A 392 7.67 37.12 -3.91
CA GLN A 392 7.17 38.27 -4.66
C GLN A 392 7.66 38.26 -6.11
N GLN A 393 8.96 38.06 -6.33
CA GLN A 393 9.53 38.07 -7.67
C GLN A 393 8.93 36.95 -8.54
N GLU A 394 8.78 35.75 -7.98
CA GLU A 394 8.14 34.64 -8.68
C GLU A 394 6.68 34.95 -9.05
N LEU A 395 5.90 35.53 -8.12
CA LEU A 395 4.51 35.91 -8.38
C LEU A 395 4.39 37.00 -9.44
N ARG A 396 5.30 37.99 -9.44
CA ARG A 396 5.35 39.01 -10.51
C ARG A 396 5.59 38.40 -11.88
N ASN A 397 6.49 37.41 -11.97
CA ASN A 397 6.79 36.73 -13.22
C ASN A 397 5.61 35.87 -13.73
N LEU A 398 4.70 35.45 -12.84
CA LEU A 398 3.50 34.66 -13.20
C LEU A 398 2.31 35.52 -13.61
N ALA A 399 2.24 36.77 -13.14
CA ALA A 399 1.14 37.67 -13.44
C ALA A 399 1.20 38.15 -14.90
N PRO A 400 0.05 38.46 -15.54
CA PRO A 400 0.04 39.12 -16.84
C PRO A 400 0.86 40.42 -16.80
N SER A 401 1.59 40.73 -17.88
CA SER A 401 2.56 41.85 -17.92
C SER A 401 1.94 43.22 -17.64
N THR A 402 0.65 43.38 -17.94
CA THR A 402 -0.14 44.60 -17.72
C THR A 402 -0.99 44.55 -16.45
N ALA A 403 -0.89 43.49 -15.65
CA ALA A 403 -1.65 43.37 -14.42
C ALA A 403 -1.16 44.37 -13.36
N GLN A 404 -2.11 44.95 -12.62
CA GLN A 404 -1.79 45.81 -11.49
C GLN A 404 -1.38 44.95 -10.30
N ILE A 405 -0.07 44.74 -10.16
CA ILE A 405 0.51 43.92 -9.09
C ILE A 405 1.42 44.73 -8.19
N ASN A 406 1.01 44.86 -6.92
CA ASN A 406 1.70 45.63 -5.90
C ASN A 406 2.18 44.70 -4.78
N ARG A 407 3.31 45.04 -4.16
CA ARG A 407 3.72 44.40 -2.91
C ARG A 407 3.42 45.33 -1.75
N ILE A 408 2.91 44.73 -0.69
CA ILE A 408 2.80 45.35 0.62
C ILE A 408 3.48 44.42 1.63
N ALA A 409 4.31 44.96 2.51
CA ALA A 409 4.99 44.20 3.55
C ALA A 409 4.68 44.82 4.92
N PRO A 410 4.67 44.02 6.01
CA PRO A 410 4.44 44.53 7.35
C PRO A 410 5.60 45.47 7.74
N ARG A 411 5.29 46.75 7.98
CA ARG A 411 6.30 47.75 8.35
C ARG A 411 6.87 47.41 9.72
N HIS A 412 8.19 47.35 9.84
CA HIS A 412 8.92 47.11 11.10
C HIS A 412 8.68 45.74 11.78
N HIS A 413 7.95 44.84 11.15
CA HIS A 413 7.65 43.50 11.67
C HIS A 413 8.00 42.44 10.64
N LYS A 414 8.21 41.21 11.09
CA LYS A 414 8.58 40.11 10.20
C LYS A 414 7.41 39.65 9.34
N ASP A 415 6.27 39.39 9.98
CA ASP A 415 5.06 38.88 9.36
C ASP A 415 3.82 39.73 9.74
N TRP A 416 2.69 39.47 9.08
CA TRP A 416 1.46 40.24 9.30
C TRP A 416 0.85 39.96 10.67
N ASN A 417 1.10 38.79 11.25
CA ASN A 417 0.60 38.48 12.58
C ASN A 417 1.36 39.24 13.67
N GLU A 418 2.68 39.38 13.55
CA GLU A 418 3.49 40.24 14.42
C GLU A 418 3.04 41.69 14.33
N ALA A 419 2.78 42.20 13.12
CA ALA A 419 2.24 43.55 12.92
C ALA A 419 0.89 43.73 13.62
N LEU A 420 -0.01 42.74 13.51
CA LEU A 420 -1.30 42.79 14.19
C LEU A 420 -1.14 42.79 15.72
N ILE A 421 -0.29 41.92 16.26
CA ILE A 421 -0.04 41.85 17.70
C ILE A 421 0.52 43.18 18.22
N ALA A 422 1.43 43.80 17.48
CA ALA A 422 2.00 45.10 17.83
C ALA A 422 0.92 46.20 17.86
N GLU A 423 0.08 46.27 16.82
CA GLU A 423 -1.03 47.24 16.73
C GLU A 423 -2.02 47.07 17.91
N LEU A 424 -2.42 45.84 18.22
CA LEU A 424 -3.33 45.56 19.34
C LEU A 424 -2.73 45.94 20.70
N ARG A 425 -1.40 45.78 20.87
CA ARG A 425 -0.72 46.24 22.09
C ARG A 425 -0.73 47.76 22.20
N GLN A 426 -0.40 48.45 21.10
CA GLN A 426 -0.42 49.91 21.05
C GLN A 426 -1.81 50.48 21.35
N GLN A 427 -2.87 49.89 20.78
CA GLN A 427 -4.25 50.29 21.06
C GLN A 427 -4.61 50.14 22.54
N ARG A 428 -4.27 49.00 23.17
CA ARG A 428 -4.51 48.78 24.60
C ARG A 428 -3.76 49.77 25.49
N GLU A 429 -2.51 50.08 25.16
CA GLU A 429 -1.73 51.08 25.90
C GLU A 429 -2.34 52.48 25.79
N LEU A 430 -2.82 52.87 24.60
CA LEU A 430 -3.51 54.14 24.38
C LEU A 430 -4.83 54.22 25.16
N GLU A 431 -5.61 53.13 25.19
CA GLU A 431 -6.83 53.03 25.97
C GLU A 431 -6.57 53.14 27.48
N GLN A 432 -5.54 52.46 27.98
CA GLN A 432 -5.14 52.55 29.39
C GLN A 432 -4.65 53.95 29.77
N LYS A 433 -3.91 54.64 28.88
CA LYS A 433 -3.52 56.04 29.09
C LYS A 433 -4.74 56.97 29.12
N ARG A 434 -5.72 56.76 28.21
CA ARG A 434 -6.98 57.52 28.18
C ARG A 434 -7.85 57.29 29.42
N SER A 435 -7.93 56.06 29.93
CA SER A 435 -8.72 55.75 31.13
C SER A 435 -8.08 56.32 32.41
N ARG A 436 -6.75 56.26 32.53
CA ARG A 436 -6.02 56.92 33.64
C ARG A 436 -6.12 58.44 33.60
N GLY A 437 -6.13 59.06 32.42
CA GLY A 437 -6.29 60.51 32.27
C GLY A 437 -7.67 61.04 32.67
N ARG A 438 -8.73 60.22 32.61
CA ARG A 438 -10.09 60.61 33.07
C ARG A 438 -10.31 60.41 34.58
N GLY A 439 -9.44 59.65 35.26
CA GLY A 439 -9.55 59.37 36.69
C GLY A 439 -8.98 60.46 37.61
N PHE A 440 -8.30 61.48 37.05
CA PHE A 440 -7.71 62.60 37.78
C PHE A 440 -8.49 63.92 37.61
N SER A 441 -9.75 63.85 37.18
CA SER A 441 -10.62 65.01 36.94
C SER A 441 -11.84 65.06 37.88
N LEU A 442 -11.67 64.61 39.13
CA LEU A 442 -12.66 64.75 40.20
C LEU A 442 -12.13 65.63 41.33
#